data_AF-A0A2E2HB93-F1
#
_entry.id   AF-A0A2E2HB93-F1
#
_cell.length_a   1.000
_cell.length_b   1.000
_cell.length_c   1.000
_cell.angle_alpha   90.00
_cell.angle_beta   90.00
_cell.angle_gamma   90.00
#
_symmetry.space_group_name_H-M   'P 1'
#
loop_
_entity.id
_entity.type
_entity.pdbx_description
1 polymer ?
#
loop_
_entity_poly.entity_id
_entity_poly.type
_entity_poly.pdbx_seq_one_letter_code
_entity_poly.pdbx_strand_id
1 'polypeptide(L)'
;MLVLLSACTTTRPAYDTPEYNNANYAAFVVNNRQDEFSRFAPVFIPAGSNSSFNRIGNPEASQNNDGREVIRVDPDEASVFVDRQYFSTERGRYTNLIYRIHFEKTPFSLLPFHLTAGKNNGLLAIITLDASSKPILLTTVHTCGCYLAFTPTSFMPGEYHPDDWTSGSQDVYGMSLPGQLEFSEPFDPEQRFAIFLQEETHRVMDIDVQTLQQVRSHNPVIPLEIAPVDDLRSLPLGDSGNTTSFFETEGDRKGYVKGAYKPFERLFMSWWSLDWRVGEDKAYGDRNETGTVFYTSLKPWNRYESDMWPFADFLEFWGWGL
;
A
#
# COMPACT_ATOMS: atom_id res chain seq x y z
N MET A 1 23.23 20.57 -35.80
CA MET A 1 22.26 19.66 -36.41
C MET A 1 22.78 18.24 -36.21
N LEU A 2 22.46 17.66 -35.05
CA LEU A 2 22.75 16.27 -34.73
C LEU A 2 21.41 15.65 -34.34
N VAL A 3 20.83 14.91 -35.27
CA VAL A 3 19.62 14.12 -35.09
C VAL A 3 20.09 12.81 -34.48
N LEU A 4 19.73 12.55 -33.21
CA LEU A 4 19.86 11.24 -32.59
C LEU A 4 18.47 10.79 -32.14
N LEU A 5 17.82 10.15 -33.12
CA LEU A 5 16.92 9.01 -33.05
C LEU A 5 16.19 8.79 -31.71
N SER A 6 14.92 9.15 -31.75
CA SER A 6 13.83 8.63 -30.95
C SER A 6 13.87 7.10 -30.90
N ALA A 7 14.14 6.53 -29.72
CA ALA A 7 13.77 5.17 -29.40
C ALA A 7 12.46 5.23 -28.61
N CYS A 8 11.35 5.02 -29.30
CA CYS A 8 10.09 4.65 -28.64
C CYS A 8 10.31 3.28 -28.01
N THR A 9 10.51 3.21 -26.69
CA THR A 9 10.46 1.94 -25.95
C THR A 9 9.01 1.63 -25.61
N THR A 10 8.24 1.22 -26.62
CA THR A 10 6.95 0.55 -26.43
C THR A 10 7.19 -0.93 -26.18
N THR A 11 7.76 -1.27 -25.05
CA THR A 11 7.71 -2.63 -24.53
C THR A 11 7.65 -2.50 -23.03
N ARG A 12 6.48 -2.84 -22.45
CA ARG A 12 6.39 -3.27 -21.05
C ARG A 12 7.63 -4.14 -20.77
N PRO A 13 8.32 -4.04 -19.62
CA PRO A 13 9.13 -5.17 -19.22
C PRO A 13 8.18 -6.36 -19.28
N ALA A 14 8.46 -7.30 -20.19
CA ALA A 14 7.75 -8.55 -20.17
C ALA A 14 7.88 -9.08 -18.73
N TYR A 15 6.89 -9.86 -18.29
CA TYR A 15 7.01 -10.75 -17.14
C TYR A 15 8.31 -11.61 -17.14
N ASP A 16 9.16 -11.51 -18.17
CA ASP A 16 10.47 -12.10 -18.38
C ASP A 16 11.67 -11.21 -17.97
N THR A 17 11.59 -10.39 -16.91
CA THR A 17 12.87 -10.01 -16.27
C THR A 17 13.41 -11.23 -15.50
N PRO A 18 14.74 -11.44 -15.45
CA PRO A 18 15.33 -12.59 -14.76
C PRO A 18 14.95 -12.71 -13.27
N GLU A 19 14.51 -11.61 -12.64
CA GLU A 19 13.97 -11.57 -11.27
C GLU A 19 12.59 -12.24 -11.18
N TYR A 20 11.70 -12.04 -12.15
CA TYR A 20 10.37 -12.69 -12.18
C TYR A 20 10.46 -14.20 -12.43
N ASN A 21 11.40 -14.66 -13.25
CA ASN A 21 11.46 -16.08 -13.62
C ASN A 21 12.08 -17.00 -12.56
N ASN A 22 12.68 -16.45 -11.48
CA ASN A 22 13.29 -17.24 -10.40
C ASN A 22 12.64 -17.02 -9.02
N ALA A 23 11.77 -16.03 -8.86
CA ALA A 23 11.11 -15.77 -7.60
C ALA A 23 9.89 -16.69 -7.41
N ASN A 24 9.76 -17.25 -6.20
CA ASN A 24 8.57 -17.99 -5.82
C ASN A 24 7.46 -16.98 -5.46
N TYR A 25 6.46 -16.87 -6.33
CA TYR A 25 5.29 -16.03 -6.11
C TYR A 25 4.15 -16.85 -5.51
N ALA A 26 3.39 -16.21 -4.63
CA ALA A 26 2.06 -16.67 -4.22
C ALA A 26 1.10 -15.49 -4.33
N ALA A 27 -0.11 -15.74 -4.84
CA ALA A 27 -1.13 -14.73 -4.96
C ALA A 27 -2.06 -14.76 -3.74
N PHE A 28 -2.10 -13.67 -3.00
CA PHE A 28 -3.01 -13.47 -1.88
C PHE A 28 -4.32 -12.89 -2.41
N VAL A 29 -5.41 -13.64 -2.27
CA VAL A 29 -6.70 -13.33 -2.88
C VAL A 29 -7.78 -13.32 -1.81
N VAL A 30 -8.54 -12.24 -1.72
CA VAL A 30 -9.70 -12.17 -0.82
C VAL A 30 -10.73 -13.22 -1.25
N ASN A 31 -11.21 -14.01 -0.28
CA ASN A 31 -12.29 -14.95 -0.53
C ASN A 31 -13.53 -14.20 -1.00
N ASN A 32 -14.07 -14.57 -2.16
CA ASN A 32 -15.11 -13.84 -2.86
C ASN A 32 -16.42 -13.80 -2.03
N ARG A 33 -16.59 -12.80 -1.16
CA ARG A 33 -17.86 -12.47 -0.50
C ARG A 33 -18.69 -11.59 -1.45
N GLN A 34 -20.01 -11.59 -1.31
CA GLN A 34 -20.90 -10.72 -2.09
C GLN A 34 -20.93 -9.28 -1.54
N ASP A 35 -19.75 -8.71 -1.26
CA ASP A 35 -19.60 -7.32 -0.84
C ASP A 35 -18.66 -6.55 -1.77
N GLU A 36 -18.75 -5.22 -1.72
CA GLU A 36 -17.98 -4.33 -2.58
C GLU A 36 -16.46 -4.45 -2.34
N PHE A 37 -16.05 -4.68 -1.09
CA PHE A 37 -14.64 -4.88 -0.77
C PHE A 37 -14.07 -6.14 -1.41
N SER A 38 -14.80 -7.25 -1.40
CA SER A 38 -14.39 -8.48 -2.06
C SER A 38 -14.41 -8.35 -3.59
N ARG A 39 -15.39 -7.60 -4.12
CA ARG A 39 -15.48 -7.31 -5.56
C ARG A 39 -14.29 -6.51 -6.07
N PHE A 40 -13.79 -5.53 -5.33
CA PHE A 40 -12.68 -4.69 -5.78
C PHE A 40 -11.34 -5.06 -5.15
N ALA A 41 -11.28 -6.04 -4.25
CA ALA A 41 -10.07 -6.45 -3.55
C ALA A 41 -8.90 -6.67 -4.51
N PRO A 42 -7.77 -5.96 -4.34
CA PRO A 42 -6.56 -6.26 -5.07
C PRO A 42 -6.10 -7.70 -4.82
N VAL A 43 -5.40 -8.25 -5.80
CA VAL A 43 -4.58 -9.44 -5.63
C VAL A 43 -3.17 -8.98 -5.32
N PHE A 44 -2.62 -9.39 -4.19
CA PHE A 44 -1.24 -9.07 -3.83
C PHE A 44 -0.32 -10.26 -4.15
N ILE A 45 0.79 -9.99 -4.83
CA ILE A 45 1.68 -11.03 -5.36
C ILE A 45 3.12 -10.72 -4.92
N PRO A 46 3.50 -11.00 -3.67
CA PRO A 46 4.87 -10.79 -3.21
C PRO A 46 5.85 -11.82 -3.79
N ALA A 47 6.98 -11.31 -4.27
CA ALA A 47 8.13 -12.12 -4.62
C ALA A 47 8.72 -12.81 -3.38
N GLY A 48 9.25 -14.02 -3.55
CA GLY A 48 9.97 -14.73 -2.50
C GLY A 48 9.09 -15.17 -1.33
N SER A 49 7.82 -15.55 -1.58
CA SER A 49 6.81 -15.91 -0.56
C SER A 49 7.19 -17.09 0.36
N ASN A 50 8.26 -17.83 0.03
CA ASN A 50 8.81 -18.86 0.91
C ASN A 50 9.39 -18.29 2.21
N SER A 51 9.92 -17.06 2.15
CA SER A 51 10.41 -16.34 3.32
C SER A 51 9.24 -15.73 4.11
N SER A 52 9.23 -15.93 5.43
CA SER A 52 8.13 -15.46 6.30
C SER A 52 7.89 -13.97 6.18
N PHE A 53 8.97 -13.18 6.11
CA PHE A 53 8.91 -11.73 6.03
C PHE A 53 8.37 -11.19 4.70
N ASN A 54 8.25 -12.02 3.65
CA ASN A 54 7.63 -11.65 2.38
C ASN A 54 6.13 -12.03 2.32
N ARG A 55 5.64 -12.82 3.27
CA ARG A 55 4.23 -13.19 3.34
C ARG A 55 3.42 -12.08 3.99
N ILE A 56 2.22 -11.87 3.46
CA ILE A 56 1.21 -11.03 4.10
C ILE A 56 0.72 -11.77 5.33
N GLY A 57 0.69 -11.09 6.46
CA GLY A 57 0.36 -11.68 7.75
C GLY A 57 -0.66 -10.89 8.56
N ASN A 58 -1.11 -11.50 9.64
CA ASN A 58 -2.14 -11.00 10.52
C ASN A 58 -1.51 -10.35 11.76
N PRO A 59 -1.76 -9.05 12.02
CA PRO A 59 -1.42 -8.41 13.27
C PRO A 59 -2.01 -9.13 14.49
N GLU A 60 -1.17 -9.41 15.47
CA GLU A 60 -1.56 -10.08 16.71
C GLU A 60 -0.90 -9.41 17.92
N ALA A 61 -1.52 -9.58 19.08
CA ALA A 61 -1.03 -9.08 20.34
C ALA A 61 -0.70 -10.21 21.31
N SER A 62 0.38 -10.03 22.05
CA SER A 62 0.81 -10.96 23.10
C SER A 62 1.36 -10.17 24.30
N GLN A 63 1.62 -10.84 25.40
CA GLN A 63 2.38 -10.28 26.51
C GLN A 63 3.73 -10.95 26.62
N ASN A 64 4.78 -10.18 26.87
CA ASN A 64 6.08 -10.74 27.21
C ASN A 64 6.13 -11.19 28.69
N ASN A 65 7.27 -11.76 29.11
CA ASN A 65 7.47 -12.23 30.49
C ASN A 65 7.33 -11.14 31.56
N ASP A 66 7.48 -9.87 31.19
CA ASP A 66 7.32 -8.71 32.08
C ASP A 66 5.88 -8.16 32.09
N GLY A 67 4.93 -8.84 31.42
CA GLY A 67 3.54 -8.41 31.30
C GLY A 67 3.32 -7.23 30.34
N ARG A 68 4.33 -6.85 29.56
CA ARG A 68 4.21 -5.77 28.57
C ARG A 68 3.62 -6.31 27.27
N GLU A 69 2.73 -5.53 26.69
CA GLU A 69 2.14 -5.81 25.38
C GLU A 69 3.23 -5.84 24.29
N VAL A 70 3.12 -6.81 23.40
CA VAL A 70 3.97 -6.96 22.23
C VAL A 70 3.07 -7.20 21.03
N ILE A 71 3.23 -6.34 20.01
CA ILE A 71 2.58 -6.47 18.72
C ILE A 71 3.54 -7.09 17.71
N ARG A 72 3.06 -8.10 17.01
CA ARG A 72 3.75 -8.75 15.88
C ARG A 72 2.76 -9.01 14.75
N VAL A 73 3.27 -9.36 13.58
CA VAL A 73 2.47 -9.79 12.44
C VAL A 73 2.79 -11.26 12.21
N ASP A 74 1.77 -12.12 12.27
CA ASP A 74 1.87 -13.56 12.00
C ASP A 74 1.85 -13.82 10.48
N PRO A 75 2.97 -14.24 9.87
CA PRO A 75 3.06 -14.48 8.42
C PRO A 75 2.38 -15.78 7.95
N ASP A 76 1.82 -16.58 8.86
CA ASP A 76 1.15 -17.84 8.54
C ASP A 76 -0.38 -17.70 8.46
N GLU A 77 -0.93 -16.59 8.98
CA GLU A 77 -2.33 -16.20 8.83
C GLU A 77 -2.43 -14.91 8.02
N ALA A 78 -2.98 -14.95 6.80
CA ALA A 78 -3.02 -13.78 5.94
C ALA A 78 -4.33 -13.00 6.10
N SER A 79 -4.24 -11.71 6.43
CA SER A 79 -5.40 -10.81 6.50
C SER A 79 -5.20 -9.47 5.78
N VAL A 80 -6.32 -8.88 5.36
CA VAL A 80 -6.42 -7.52 4.85
C VAL A 80 -7.46 -6.75 5.64
N PHE A 81 -7.06 -5.57 6.08
CA PHE A 81 -7.89 -4.67 6.87
C PHE A 81 -8.49 -3.61 5.96
N VAL A 82 -9.82 -3.51 5.95
CA VAL A 82 -10.53 -2.64 5.01
C VAL A 82 -11.22 -1.46 5.68
N ASP A 83 -11.26 -0.35 4.95
CA ASP A 83 -12.02 0.83 5.34
C ASP A 83 -12.60 1.51 4.10
N ARG A 84 -13.63 2.34 4.29
CA ARG A 84 -14.25 3.12 3.23
C ARG A 84 -14.24 4.59 3.57
N GLN A 85 -13.79 5.39 2.62
CA GLN A 85 -13.84 6.84 2.72
C GLN A 85 -14.59 7.43 1.53
N TYR A 86 -15.42 8.44 1.79
CA TYR A 86 -16.12 9.20 0.77
C TYR A 86 -15.51 10.60 0.66
N PHE A 87 -15.39 11.10 -0.56
CA PHE A 87 -15.04 12.50 -0.81
C PHE A 87 -15.79 13.03 -2.03
N SER A 88 -15.81 14.34 -2.19
CA SER A 88 -16.48 15.01 -3.31
C SER A 88 -15.70 16.26 -3.69
N THR A 89 -15.74 16.58 -4.97
CA THR A 89 -15.05 17.73 -5.57
C THR A 89 -16.02 18.44 -6.51
N GLU A 90 -15.57 19.47 -7.21
CA GLU A 90 -16.36 20.10 -8.27
C GLU A 90 -16.67 19.15 -9.44
N ARG A 91 -15.86 18.09 -9.61
CA ARG A 91 -15.97 17.15 -10.74
C ARG A 91 -16.82 15.91 -10.44
N GLY A 92 -17.02 15.57 -9.17
CA GLY A 92 -17.85 14.42 -8.85
C GLY A 92 -17.86 13.98 -7.39
N ARG A 93 -18.42 12.79 -7.19
CA ARG A 93 -18.45 12.07 -5.92
C ARG A 93 -17.68 10.78 -6.08
N TYR A 94 -16.84 10.47 -5.10
CA TYR A 94 -15.93 9.35 -5.17
C TYR A 94 -15.98 8.52 -3.89
N THR A 95 -15.66 7.24 -4.04
CA THR A 95 -15.53 6.31 -2.92
C THR A 95 -14.16 5.67 -2.96
N ASN A 96 -13.38 5.84 -1.89
CA ASN A 96 -12.16 5.10 -1.66
C ASN A 96 -12.48 3.79 -0.94
N LEU A 97 -12.07 2.68 -1.52
CA LEU A 97 -11.95 1.38 -0.87
C LEU A 97 -10.50 1.19 -0.47
N ILE A 98 -10.25 1.19 0.84
CA ILE A 98 -8.90 1.15 1.41
C ILE A 98 -8.62 -0.28 1.84
N TYR A 99 -7.48 -0.83 1.41
CA TYR A 99 -7.00 -2.16 1.78
C TYR A 99 -5.63 -2.03 2.43
N ARG A 100 -5.52 -2.46 3.68
CA ARG A 100 -4.29 -2.40 4.47
C ARG A 100 -3.80 -3.81 4.75
N ILE A 101 -2.61 -4.12 4.26
CA ILE A 101 -1.92 -5.39 4.52
C ILE A 101 -0.65 -5.15 5.33
N HIS A 102 -0.18 -6.19 6.02
CA HIS A 102 0.97 -6.10 6.90
C HIS A 102 1.99 -7.23 6.68
N PHE A 103 3.25 -6.92 6.98
CA PHE A 103 4.39 -7.85 6.91
C PHE A 103 5.11 -7.89 8.26
N GLU A 104 5.72 -9.04 8.56
CA GLU A 104 6.51 -9.24 9.79
C GLU A 104 7.58 -8.15 9.96
N LYS A 105 8.37 -7.92 8.91
CA LYS A 105 9.51 -6.98 8.90
C LYS A 105 10.09 -6.77 7.51
N THR A 106 10.82 -5.67 7.32
CA THR A 106 11.90 -5.59 6.30
C THR A 106 13.20 -6.03 6.97
N PRO A 107 13.86 -7.09 6.47
CA PRO A 107 15.12 -7.52 7.04
C PRO A 107 16.19 -6.44 6.84
N PHE A 108 17.07 -6.34 7.83
CA PHE A 108 18.25 -5.51 7.71
C PHE A 108 19.23 -6.13 6.71
N SER A 109 19.66 -5.33 5.74
CA SER A 109 20.78 -5.66 4.86
C SER A 109 21.76 -4.49 4.83
N LEU A 110 23.06 -4.80 4.80
CA LEU A 110 24.13 -3.83 4.58
C LEU A 110 24.43 -3.62 3.09
N LEU A 111 24.11 -4.62 2.26
CA LEU A 111 24.36 -4.64 0.81
C LEU A 111 23.25 -5.44 0.11
N PRO A 112 22.28 -4.77 -0.55
CA PRO A 112 22.06 -3.32 -0.55
C PRO A 112 21.64 -2.82 0.84
N PHE A 113 21.96 -1.56 1.17
CA PHE A 113 21.61 -0.99 2.49
C PHE A 113 20.10 -0.74 2.59
N HIS A 114 19.42 -1.47 3.48
CA HIS A 114 17.98 -1.30 3.71
C HIS A 114 17.72 -0.23 4.76
N LEU A 115 17.54 1.01 4.29
CA LEU A 115 17.20 2.13 5.16
C LEU A 115 15.89 1.89 5.93
N THR A 116 14.91 1.24 5.30
CA THR A 116 13.55 0.99 5.82
C THR A 116 13.44 -0.23 6.74
N ALA A 117 14.58 -0.85 7.12
CA ALA A 117 14.59 -2.03 7.99
C ALA A 117 13.86 -1.77 9.31
N GLY A 118 12.95 -2.68 9.66
CA GLY A 118 12.06 -2.53 10.81
C GLY A 118 10.93 -3.56 10.79
N LYS A 119 10.09 -3.56 11.82
CA LYS A 119 8.98 -4.51 11.99
C LYS A 119 7.63 -3.88 11.64
N ASN A 120 6.62 -4.74 11.45
CA ASN A 120 5.21 -4.35 11.34
C ASN A 120 4.94 -3.36 10.18
N ASN A 121 5.69 -3.52 9.09
CA ASN A 121 5.49 -2.72 7.89
C ASN A 121 4.09 -2.95 7.35
N GLY A 122 3.53 -1.94 6.69
CA GLY A 122 2.28 -2.10 5.97
C GLY A 122 2.28 -1.43 4.61
N LEU A 123 1.34 -1.86 3.78
CA LEU A 123 1.00 -1.27 2.50
C LEU A 123 -0.50 -0.98 2.50
N LEU A 124 -0.84 0.23 2.05
CA LEU A 124 -2.20 0.59 1.68
C LEU A 124 -2.31 0.50 0.16
N ALA A 125 -3.38 -0.15 -0.31
CA ALA A 125 -3.89 -0.01 -1.66
C ALA A 125 -5.26 0.65 -1.56
N ILE A 126 -5.42 1.82 -2.18
CA ILE A 126 -6.65 2.60 -2.16
C ILE A 126 -7.20 2.62 -3.58
N ILE A 127 -8.38 2.03 -3.75
CA ILE A 127 -9.09 2.05 -5.03
C ILE A 127 -10.14 3.15 -4.95
N THR A 128 -9.97 4.18 -5.78
CA THR A 128 -10.95 5.24 -5.93
C THR A 128 -11.96 4.84 -7.00
N LEU A 129 -13.23 4.81 -6.63
CA LEU A 129 -14.37 4.57 -7.50
C LEU A 129 -15.06 5.89 -7.84
N ASP A 130 -15.52 6.03 -9.07
CA ASP A 130 -16.43 7.10 -9.48
C ASP A 130 -17.88 6.85 -9.02
N ALA A 131 -18.79 7.77 -9.37
CA ALA A 131 -20.21 7.65 -9.05
C ALA A 131 -20.93 6.47 -9.75
N SER A 132 -20.31 5.87 -10.76
CA SER A 132 -20.80 4.69 -11.48
C SER A 132 -20.15 3.38 -10.99
N SER A 133 -19.40 3.43 -9.89
CA SER A 133 -18.62 2.32 -9.34
C SER A 133 -17.57 1.76 -10.33
N LYS A 134 -17.01 2.61 -11.19
CA LYS A 134 -15.83 2.27 -11.99
C LYS A 134 -14.56 2.62 -11.23
N PRO A 135 -13.54 1.75 -11.17
CA PRO A 135 -12.27 2.07 -10.54
C PRO A 135 -11.48 3.01 -11.44
N ILE A 136 -11.28 4.25 -11.00
CA ILE A 136 -10.61 5.29 -11.80
C ILE A 136 -9.13 5.46 -11.40
N LEU A 137 -8.78 5.17 -10.14
CA LEU A 137 -7.44 5.35 -9.61
C LEU A 137 -7.09 4.24 -8.63
N LEU A 138 -5.87 3.72 -8.74
CA LEU A 138 -5.23 2.97 -7.67
C LEU A 138 -4.12 3.85 -7.06
N THR A 139 -4.18 4.07 -5.75
CA THR A 139 -3.09 4.69 -4.99
C THR A 139 -2.45 3.63 -4.10
N THR A 140 -1.15 3.41 -4.22
CA THR A 140 -0.40 2.51 -3.34
C THR A 140 0.60 3.28 -2.50
N VAL A 141 0.65 2.99 -1.20
CA VAL A 141 1.46 3.78 -0.26
C VAL A 141 1.85 2.91 0.93
N HIS A 142 3.11 2.95 1.35
CA HIS A 142 3.51 2.27 2.58
C HIS A 142 2.94 2.98 3.80
N THR A 143 2.64 2.26 4.89
CA THR A 143 2.04 2.87 6.09
C THR A 143 2.97 3.83 6.86
N CYS A 144 4.24 3.92 6.46
CA CYS A 144 5.19 4.98 6.83
C CYS A 144 4.95 6.33 6.12
N GLY A 145 4.30 6.32 4.94
CA GLY A 145 4.22 7.43 3.99
C GLY A 145 5.45 7.60 3.07
N CYS A 146 6.41 6.67 3.13
CA CYS A 146 7.72 6.77 2.49
C CYS A 146 7.79 6.27 1.03
N TYR A 147 6.81 5.46 0.62
CA TYR A 147 6.56 5.03 -0.76
C TYR A 147 5.15 5.51 -1.14
N LEU A 148 4.98 6.05 -2.35
CA LEU A 148 3.70 6.47 -2.91
C LEU A 148 3.71 6.28 -4.42
N ALA A 149 2.65 5.69 -4.96
CA ALA A 149 2.39 5.61 -6.40
C ALA A 149 0.92 5.88 -6.70
N PHE A 150 0.67 6.51 -7.83
CA PHE A 150 -0.66 6.71 -8.40
C PHE A 150 -0.72 6.00 -9.74
N THR A 151 -1.74 5.20 -9.98
CA THR A 151 -1.91 4.49 -11.25
C THR A 151 -3.35 4.66 -11.72
N PRO A 152 -3.62 5.59 -12.65
CA PRO A 152 -4.95 5.81 -13.17
C PRO A 152 -5.36 4.64 -14.06
N THR A 153 -6.66 4.49 -14.28
CA THR A 153 -7.20 3.48 -15.19
C THR A 153 -7.68 4.10 -16.49
N SER A 154 -8.05 3.26 -17.46
CA SER A 154 -8.75 3.65 -18.69
C SER A 154 -10.10 4.34 -18.44
N PHE A 155 -10.64 4.28 -17.22
CA PHE A 155 -11.89 4.96 -16.84
C PHE A 155 -11.68 6.38 -16.32
N MET A 156 -10.44 6.79 -15.99
CA MET A 156 -10.15 8.16 -15.58
C MET A 156 -10.06 9.08 -16.81
N PRO A 157 -10.84 10.18 -16.88
CA PRO A 157 -10.65 11.21 -17.89
C PRO A 157 -9.25 11.80 -17.83
N GLY A 158 -8.57 11.92 -18.98
CA GLY A 158 -7.21 12.46 -19.04
C GLY A 158 -7.06 13.89 -18.53
N GLU A 159 -8.14 14.67 -18.49
CA GLU A 159 -8.20 16.01 -17.90
C GLU A 159 -8.10 16.04 -16.36
N TYR A 160 -8.12 14.87 -15.70
CA TYR A 160 -7.89 14.71 -14.26
C TYR A 160 -6.43 14.33 -13.96
N HIS A 161 -5.63 14.04 -14.99
CA HIS A 161 -4.22 13.71 -14.81
C HIS A 161 -3.39 14.98 -14.57
N PRO A 162 -2.22 14.86 -13.90
CA PRO A 162 -1.22 15.93 -13.89
C PRO A 162 -0.79 16.36 -15.29
N ASP A 163 -0.40 17.63 -15.45
CA ASP A 163 -0.07 18.24 -16.76
C ASP A 163 1.02 17.50 -17.56
N ASP A 164 1.95 16.84 -16.88
CA ASP A 164 3.08 16.10 -17.47
C ASP A 164 2.91 14.58 -17.44
N TRP A 165 1.70 14.09 -17.14
CA TRP A 165 1.43 12.66 -17.05
C TRP A 165 1.56 11.94 -18.39
N THR A 166 2.17 10.75 -18.38
CA THR A 166 2.28 9.89 -19.56
C THR A 166 1.63 8.53 -19.29
N SER A 167 0.85 8.02 -20.25
CA SER A 167 0.14 6.73 -20.09
C SER A 167 1.04 5.50 -20.25
N GLY A 168 2.28 5.67 -20.75
CA GLY A 168 3.20 4.57 -21.01
C GLY A 168 3.74 3.94 -19.73
N SER A 169 4.63 4.65 -19.04
CA SER A 169 5.26 4.18 -17.80
C SER A 169 5.62 5.35 -16.89
N GLN A 170 5.80 5.05 -15.61
CA GLN A 170 6.25 5.98 -14.59
C GLN A 170 7.41 5.36 -13.79
N ASP A 171 8.40 6.17 -13.42
CA ASP A 171 9.47 5.77 -12.49
C ASP A 171 9.07 6.14 -11.07
N VAL A 172 8.89 5.14 -10.23
CA VAL A 172 8.46 5.27 -8.84
C VAL A 172 9.48 4.57 -7.96
N TYR A 173 10.36 5.37 -7.35
CA TYR A 173 11.43 4.90 -6.45
C TYR A 173 12.35 3.83 -7.09
N GLY A 174 12.65 3.97 -8.39
CA GLY A 174 13.50 3.04 -9.14
C GLY A 174 12.74 1.85 -9.72
N MET A 175 11.41 1.81 -9.60
CA MET A 175 10.54 0.82 -10.22
C MET A 175 9.82 1.43 -11.41
N SER A 176 9.75 0.69 -12.52
CA SER A 176 8.99 1.11 -13.70
C SER A 176 7.57 0.57 -13.62
N LEU A 177 6.62 1.39 -13.20
CA LEU A 177 5.20 1.04 -13.15
C LEU A 177 4.46 1.49 -14.42
N PRO A 178 3.29 0.92 -14.75
CA PRO A 178 2.47 1.44 -15.85
C PRO A 178 2.00 2.87 -15.57
N GLY A 179 1.98 3.71 -16.62
CA GLY A 179 1.41 5.05 -16.54
C GLY A 179 -0.12 5.05 -16.54
N GLN A 180 -0.74 3.98 -17.04
CA GLN A 180 -2.19 3.78 -17.03
C GLN A 180 -2.52 2.29 -17.07
N LEU A 181 -3.58 1.88 -16.38
CA LEU A 181 -4.09 0.51 -16.38
C LEU A 181 -5.31 0.38 -17.28
N GLU A 182 -5.27 -0.59 -18.19
CA GLU A 182 -6.34 -0.83 -19.15
C GLU A 182 -7.36 -1.83 -18.61
N PHE A 183 -8.58 -1.36 -18.36
CA PHE A 183 -9.73 -2.21 -18.09
C PHE A 183 -10.54 -2.45 -19.37
N SER A 184 -11.26 -3.57 -19.39
CA SER A 184 -12.17 -3.88 -20.50
C SER A 184 -13.36 -2.92 -20.55
N GLU A 185 -13.85 -2.64 -21.76
CA GLU A 185 -15.12 -1.97 -21.99
C GLU A 185 -16.04 -2.90 -22.80
N PRO A 186 -17.19 -3.36 -22.24
CA PRO A 186 -17.73 -3.03 -20.91
C PRO A 186 -16.89 -3.59 -19.76
N PHE A 187 -16.93 -2.91 -18.59
CA PHE A 187 -16.18 -3.31 -17.39
C PHE A 187 -16.50 -4.75 -16.96
N ASP A 188 -15.51 -5.62 -17.05
CA ASP A 188 -15.56 -6.99 -16.53
C ASP A 188 -15.40 -7.00 -15.00
N PRO A 189 -16.44 -7.40 -14.24
CA PRO A 189 -16.38 -7.43 -12.78
C PRO A 189 -15.47 -8.52 -12.22
N GLU A 190 -14.85 -9.38 -13.04
CA GLU A 190 -13.83 -10.34 -12.62
C GLU A 190 -12.40 -9.76 -12.68
N GLN A 191 -12.20 -8.63 -13.36
CA GLN A 191 -10.92 -7.94 -13.40
C GLN A 191 -10.58 -7.35 -12.02
N ARG A 192 -9.33 -7.52 -11.60
CA ARG A 192 -8.75 -7.01 -10.36
C ARG A 192 -7.40 -6.36 -10.64
N PHE A 193 -7.01 -5.44 -9.77
CA PHE A 193 -5.63 -4.99 -9.71
C PHE A 193 -4.76 -6.14 -9.17
N ALA A 194 -3.78 -6.58 -9.96
CA ALA A 194 -2.73 -7.49 -9.52
C ALA A 194 -1.50 -6.65 -9.16
N ILE A 195 -1.17 -6.59 -7.87
CA ILE A 195 -0.09 -5.75 -7.32
C ILE A 195 1.09 -6.65 -6.99
N PHE A 196 2.17 -6.52 -7.74
CA PHE A 196 3.40 -7.28 -7.51
C PHE A 196 4.28 -6.56 -6.51
N LEU A 197 4.80 -7.28 -5.52
CA LEU A 197 5.61 -6.69 -4.46
C LEU A 197 7.04 -7.23 -4.50
N GLN A 198 8.00 -6.32 -4.41
CA GLN A 198 9.41 -6.63 -4.31
C GLN A 198 9.70 -7.40 -3.00
N GLU A 199 10.57 -8.40 -3.10
CA GLU A 199 11.10 -9.12 -1.94
C GLU A 199 11.78 -8.15 -0.96
N GLU A 200 11.65 -8.45 0.34
CA GLU A 200 12.22 -7.73 1.49
C GLU A 200 11.67 -6.32 1.77
N THR A 201 11.58 -5.47 0.75
CA THR A 201 11.16 -4.06 0.90
C THR A 201 9.66 -3.86 0.76
N HIS A 202 8.97 -4.85 0.17
CA HIS A 202 7.53 -4.82 -0.09
C HIS A 202 7.06 -3.62 -0.92
N ARG A 203 7.97 -3.01 -1.69
CA ARG A 203 7.62 -1.95 -2.65
C ARG A 203 6.81 -2.55 -3.79
N VAL A 204 5.86 -1.80 -4.32
CA VAL A 204 5.17 -2.23 -5.53
C VAL A 204 6.15 -2.16 -6.68
N MET A 205 6.37 -3.31 -7.31
CA MET A 205 7.32 -3.48 -8.42
C MET A 205 6.65 -3.46 -9.79
N ASP A 206 5.38 -3.86 -9.84
CA ASP A 206 4.56 -3.79 -11.04
C ASP A 206 3.07 -3.85 -10.64
N ILE A 207 2.21 -3.42 -11.56
CA ILE A 207 0.76 -3.48 -11.41
C ILE A 207 0.14 -3.89 -12.73
N ASP A 208 -0.80 -4.83 -12.69
CA ASP A 208 -1.52 -5.29 -13.87
C ASP A 208 -3.01 -5.40 -13.59
N VAL A 209 -3.81 -5.57 -14.65
CA VAL A 209 -5.23 -5.88 -14.56
C VAL A 209 -5.43 -7.33 -14.97
N GLN A 210 -5.79 -8.19 -14.02
CA GLN A 210 -5.99 -9.62 -14.26
C GLN A 210 -7.34 -10.08 -13.72
N THR A 211 -7.91 -11.10 -14.36
CA THR A 211 -9.02 -11.86 -13.80
C THR A 211 -8.52 -12.82 -12.72
N LEU A 212 -9.37 -13.19 -11.77
CA LEU A 212 -9.03 -14.21 -10.77
C LEU A 212 -8.65 -15.56 -11.40
N GLN A 213 -9.21 -15.89 -12.57
CA GLN A 213 -8.84 -17.08 -13.31
C GLN A 213 -7.40 -17.02 -13.82
N GLN A 214 -6.98 -15.89 -14.40
CA GLN A 214 -5.59 -15.68 -14.84
C GLN A 214 -4.63 -15.73 -13.66
N VAL A 215 -4.97 -15.15 -12.52
CA VAL A 215 -4.13 -15.23 -11.31
C VAL A 215 -3.94 -16.68 -10.88
N ARG A 216 -5.05 -17.44 -10.78
CA ARG A 216 -5.04 -18.86 -10.39
C ARG A 216 -4.28 -19.77 -11.35
N SER A 217 -4.19 -19.42 -12.63
CA SER A 217 -3.45 -20.23 -13.61
C SER A 217 -1.94 -20.05 -13.54
N HIS A 218 -1.46 -18.92 -13.00
CA HIS A 218 -0.03 -18.60 -12.96
C HIS A 218 0.58 -18.71 -11.56
N ASN A 219 -0.23 -18.64 -10.49
CA ASN A 219 0.27 -18.57 -9.11
C ASN A 219 -0.48 -19.53 -8.19
N PRO A 220 0.20 -20.13 -7.20
CA PRO A 220 -0.45 -20.67 -6.01
C PRO A 220 -1.29 -19.58 -5.33
N VAL A 221 -2.52 -19.90 -4.95
CA VAL A 221 -3.42 -18.94 -4.30
C VAL A 221 -3.48 -19.19 -2.80
N ILE A 222 -3.22 -18.14 -2.03
CA ILE A 222 -3.39 -18.10 -0.58
C ILE A 222 -4.63 -17.26 -0.27
N PRO A 223 -5.61 -17.79 0.46
CA PRO A 223 -6.77 -17.00 0.89
C PRO A 223 -6.33 -15.83 1.77
N LEU A 224 -6.88 -14.65 1.50
CA LEU A 224 -6.70 -13.45 2.30
C LEU A 224 -7.99 -13.17 3.07
N GLU A 225 -7.94 -13.20 4.40
CA GLU A 225 -9.09 -12.93 5.24
C GLU A 225 -9.36 -11.42 5.30
N ILE A 226 -10.61 -11.03 5.08
CA ILE A 226 -11.02 -9.63 5.15
C ILE A 226 -11.58 -9.30 6.54
N ALA A 227 -11.03 -8.27 7.16
CA ALA A 227 -11.43 -7.72 8.46
C ALA A 227 -11.61 -6.19 8.37
N PRO A 228 -12.49 -5.56 9.14
CA PRO A 228 -12.55 -4.10 9.23
C PRO A 228 -11.29 -3.52 9.88
N VAL A 229 -10.86 -2.32 9.46
CA VAL A 229 -9.68 -1.66 10.05
C VAL A 229 -9.79 -1.41 11.54
N ASP A 230 -11.02 -1.29 12.06
CA ASP A 230 -11.29 -1.11 13.49
C ASP A 230 -10.84 -2.31 14.34
N ASP A 231 -10.73 -3.51 13.76
CA ASP A 231 -10.24 -4.69 14.47
C ASP A 231 -8.77 -4.51 14.92
N LEU A 232 -7.99 -3.68 14.21
CA LEU A 232 -6.63 -3.29 14.64
C LEU A 232 -6.63 -2.47 15.93
N ARG A 233 -7.77 -1.96 16.38
CA ARG A 233 -7.90 -1.25 17.67
C ARG A 233 -8.24 -2.17 18.84
N SER A 234 -8.58 -3.43 18.56
CA SER A 234 -9.03 -4.40 19.56
C SER A 234 -8.49 -5.81 19.29
N LEU A 235 -7.17 -5.93 19.12
CA LEU A 235 -6.48 -7.21 18.98
C LEU A 235 -6.59 -8.04 20.27
N PRO A 236 -6.96 -9.33 20.21
CA PRO A 236 -6.98 -10.21 21.37
C PRO A 236 -5.61 -10.28 22.07
N LEU A 237 -5.59 -10.16 23.40
CA LEU A 237 -4.39 -10.20 24.24
C LEU A 237 -4.37 -11.49 25.07
N GLY A 238 -3.86 -12.57 24.46
CA GLY A 238 -3.88 -13.92 25.02
C GLY A 238 -5.30 -14.46 25.24
N ASP A 239 -5.43 -15.50 26.08
CA ASP A 239 -6.71 -16.23 26.26
C ASP A 239 -7.68 -15.58 27.25
N SER A 240 -7.30 -14.43 27.83
CA SER A 240 -8.02 -13.79 28.94
C SER A 240 -9.28 -13.01 28.52
N GLY A 241 -9.53 -12.87 27.22
CA GLY A 241 -10.60 -12.03 26.66
C GLY A 241 -10.30 -10.53 26.68
N ASN A 242 -9.11 -10.13 27.16
CA ASN A 242 -8.63 -8.76 27.06
C ASN A 242 -8.25 -8.44 25.60
N THR A 243 -8.28 -7.16 25.25
CA THR A 243 -7.84 -6.68 23.94
C THR A 243 -6.86 -5.51 24.09
N THR A 244 -6.08 -5.25 23.05
CA THR A 244 -5.22 -4.08 22.94
C THR A 244 -5.20 -3.54 21.51
N SER A 245 -4.73 -2.31 21.33
CA SER A 245 -4.57 -1.73 20.01
C SER A 245 -3.22 -2.08 19.39
N PHE A 246 -3.23 -2.31 18.07
CA PHE A 246 -2.06 -2.34 17.19
C PHE A 246 -1.28 -1.01 17.22
N PHE A 247 -1.98 0.09 17.50
CA PHE A 247 -1.44 1.44 17.56
C PHE A 247 -1.21 1.88 19.01
N GLU A 248 -0.23 2.75 19.19
CA GLU A 248 -0.03 3.50 20.42
C GLU A 248 -1.25 4.41 20.63
N THR A 249 -1.85 4.39 21.82
CA THR A 249 -3.11 5.11 22.10
C THR A 249 -2.90 6.43 22.86
N GLU A 250 -1.69 6.67 23.37
CA GLU A 250 -1.37 7.81 24.22
C GLU A 250 0.07 8.31 24.04
N GLY A 251 0.34 9.48 24.62
CA GLY A 251 1.64 10.14 24.59
C GLY A 251 2.05 10.62 23.20
N ASP A 252 3.32 11.01 23.07
CA ASP A 252 3.83 11.59 21.82
C ASP A 252 3.84 10.60 20.64
N ARG A 253 3.69 9.30 20.91
CA ARG A 253 3.61 8.24 19.90
C ARG A 253 2.17 7.86 19.55
N LYS A 254 1.13 8.50 20.11
CA LYS A 254 -0.26 8.22 19.76
C LYS A 254 -0.41 8.13 18.24
N GLY A 255 -1.01 7.05 17.74
CA GLY A 255 -1.26 6.79 16.32
C GLY A 255 -0.17 6.02 15.57
N TYR A 256 1.04 5.90 16.11
CA TYR A 256 2.09 5.06 15.51
C TYR A 256 1.83 3.58 15.80
N VAL A 257 2.26 2.70 14.90
CA VAL A 257 2.20 1.25 15.09
C VAL A 257 3.17 0.86 16.22
N LYS A 258 2.70 0.06 17.18
CA LYS A 258 3.53 -0.43 18.28
C LYS A 258 4.68 -1.27 17.73
N GLY A 259 5.91 -0.98 18.17
CA GLY A 259 7.11 -1.72 17.76
C GLY A 259 7.65 -1.43 16.35
N ALA A 260 7.01 -0.55 15.56
CA ALA A 260 7.44 -0.20 14.19
C ALA A 260 8.56 0.85 14.14
N TYR A 261 9.54 0.77 15.05
CA TYR A 261 10.65 1.71 15.09
C TYR A 261 11.58 1.57 13.87
N LYS A 262 12.02 2.70 13.32
CA LYS A 262 12.94 2.77 12.16
C LYS A 262 14.26 3.46 12.53
N PRO A 263 15.22 2.74 13.15
CA PRO A 263 16.44 3.36 13.68
C PRO A 263 17.30 4.01 12.60
N PHE A 264 17.38 3.42 11.41
CA PHE A 264 18.21 3.96 10.33
C PHE A 264 17.57 5.17 9.65
N GLU A 265 16.27 5.14 9.32
CA GLU A 265 15.56 6.34 8.82
C GLU A 265 15.65 7.48 9.82
N ARG A 266 15.43 7.21 11.10
CA ARG A 266 15.61 8.22 12.15
C ARG A 266 17.03 8.77 12.17
N LEU A 267 18.07 7.93 12.09
CA LEU A 267 19.46 8.38 12.12
C LEU A 267 19.82 9.26 10.91
N PHE A 268 19.37 8.87 9.71
CA PHE A 268 19.84 9.49 8.47
C PHE A 268 18.90 10.54 7.88
N MET A 269 17.61 10.52 8.21
CA MET A 269 16.60 11.38 7.58
C MET A 269 15.97 12.39 8.53
N SER A 270 15.97 12.15 9.85
CA SER A 270 15.23 13.01 10.79
C SER A 270 15.68 14.47 10.79
N TRP A 271 16.98 14.71 10.57
CA TRP A 271 17.57 16.04 10.62
C TRP A 271 17.16 16.94 9.46
N TRP A 272 16.95 16.40 8.25
CA TRP A 272 16.47 17.19 7.10
C TRP A 272 14.94 17.19 6.98
N SER A 273 14.27 16.15 7.47
CA SER A 273 12.81 16.03 7.43
C SER A 273 12.15 16.73 8.62
N LEU A 274 12.94 17.13 9.62
CA LEU A 274 12.49 17.70 10.88
C LEU A 274 11.41 16.82 11.55
N ASP A 275 11.60 15.50 11.47
CA ASP A 275 10.74 14.50 12.10
C ASP A 275 11.59 13.36 12.68
N TRP A 276 11.52 13.19 14.00
CA TRP A 276 12.22 12.13 14.72
C TRP A 276 11.64 10.73 14.49
N ARG A 277 10.41 10.65 13.97
CA ARG A 277 9.66 9.41 13.70
C ARG A 277 9.45 9.17 12.21
N VAL A 278 10.26 9.82 11.37
CA VAL A 278 10.28 9.57 9.93
C VAL A 278 10.45 8.07 9.66
N GLY A 279 9.63 7.55 8.75
CA GLY A 279 9.65 6.13 8.36
C GLY A 279 8.80 5.21 9.23
N GLU A 280 8.39 5.64 10.43
CA GLU A 280 7.59 4.77 11.30
C GLU A 280 6.15 4.62 10.78
N ASP A 281 5.69 3.36 10.73
CA ASP A 281 4.34 3.03 10.33
C ASP A 281 3.30 3.62 11.29
N LYS A 282 2.17 4.09 10.75
CA LYS A 282 1.14 4.80 11.52
C LYS A 282 -0.28 4.41 11.10
N ALA A 283 -1.26 4.80 11.92
CA ALA A 283 -2.66 4.70 11.60
C ALA A 283 -3.00 5.62 10.41
N TYR A 284 -3.81 5.12 9.48
CA TYR A 284 -4.44 5.95 8.46
C TYR A 284 -5.78 6.42 9.03
N GLY A 285 -5.99 7.73 9.14
CA GLY A 285 -7.13 8.30 9.85
C GLY A 285 -6.99 9.80 10.10
N ASP A 286 -8.06 10.43 10.58
CA ASP A 286 -8.05 11.86 10.95
C ASP A 286 -6.97 12.12 12.00
N ARG A 287 -6.07 13.07 11.74
CA ARG A 287 -5.00 13.46 12.66
C ARG A 287 -5.48 13.88 14.05
N ASN A 288 -6.69 14.41 14.17
CA ASN A 288 -7.28 14.77 15.46
C ASN A 288 -7.64 13.51 16.28
N GLU A 289 -7.98 12.43 15.59
CA GLU A 289 -8.30 11.14 16.20
C GLU A 289 -7.04 10.30 16.43
N THR A 290 -6.21 10.15 15.40
CA THR A 290 -5.00 9.33 15.43
C THR A 290 -3.84 9.99 16.18
N GLY A 291 -3.80 11.32 16.27
CA GLY A 291 -2.67 12.06 16.84
C GLY A 291 -1.47 12.19 15.91
N THR A 292 -1.55 11.72 14.66
CA THR A 292 -0.46 11.80 13.66
C THR A 292 -0.97 12.27 12.31
N VAL A 293 -0.07 12.88 11.53
CA VAL A 293 -0.33 13.25 10.14
C VAL A 293 0.16 12.12 9.23
N PHE A 294 -0.68 11.65 8.31
CA PHE A 294 -0.28 10.65 7.31
C PHE A 294 0.34 11.35 6.10
N TYR A 295 1.50 11.99 6.31
CA TYR A 295 2.17 12.76 5.28
C TYR A 295 2.91 11.85 4.29
N THR A 296 2.95 12.24 3.01
CA THR A 296 3.72 11.54 1.96
C THR A 296 4.86 12.38 1.38
N SER A 297 5.05 13.62 1.85
CA SER A 297 6.20 14.46 1.49
C SER A 297 7.22 14.55 2.64
N LEU A 298 8.50 14.35 2.33
CA LEU A 298 9.59 14.56 3.29
C LEU A 298 9.95 16.04 3.50
N LYS A 299 9.40 16.94 2.67
CA LYS A 299 9.61 18.38 2.81
C LYS A 299 8.84 18.86 4.06
N PRO A 300 9.52 19.41 5.09
CA PRO A 300 8.86 19.76 6.35
C PRO A 300 7.68 20.72 6.18
N TRP A 301 7.78 21.66 5.23
CA TRP A 301 6.73 22.64 4.95
C TRP A 301 5.49 22.03 4.26
N ASN A 302 5.63 20.89 3.58
CA ASN A 302 4.51 20.18 2.92
C ASN A 302 3.83 19.15 3.82
N ARG A 303 4.19 19.05 5.11
CA ARG A 303 3.75 17.93 5.96
C ARG A 303 2.22 17.82 6.05
N TYR A 304 1.54 18.95 6.24
CA TYR A 304 0.08 18.97 6.34
C TYR A 304 -0.62 18.97 4.98
N GLU A 305 0.02 19.55 3.96
CA GLU A 305 -0.52 19.62 2.59
C GLU A 305 -0.44 18.26 1.89
N SER A 306 0.53 17.43 2.28
CA SER A 306 0.68 16.04 1.81
C SER A 306 0.01 15.02 2.74
N ASP A 307 -0.82 15.46 3.70
CA ASP A 307 -1.61 14.56 4.54
C ASP A 307 -2.61 13.81 3.68
N MET A 308 -2.51 12.49 3.64
CA MET A 308 -3.33 11.67 2.75
C MET A 308 -4.78 11.53 3.24
N TRP A 309 -5.04 11.77 4.53
CA TRP A 309 -6.38 11.58 5.08
C TRP A 309 -7.45 12.46 4.40
N PRO A 310 -7.30 13.79 4.25
CA PRO A 310 -8.18 14.58 3.40
C PRO A 310 -7.87 14.28 1.92
N PHE A 311 -8.42 13.17 1.41
CA PHE A 311 -7.96 12.58 0.15
C PHE A 311 -8.11 13.49 -1.07
N ALA A 312 -9.11 14.37 -1.11
CA ALA A 312 -9.26 15.36 -2.18
C ALA A 312 -8.10 16.36 -2.18
N ASP A 313 -7.83 16.99 -1.04
CA ASP A 313 -6.72 17.94 -0.86
C ASP A 313 -5.36 17.27 -1.13
N PHE A 314 -5.22 16.01 -0.73
CA PHE A 314 -4.06 15.17 -1.03
C PHE A 314 -3.84 14.97 -2.53
N LEU A 315 -4.90 14.64 -3.28
CA LEU A 315 -4.83 14.49 -4.74
C LEU A 315 -4.45 15.82 -5.41
N GLU A 316 -5.06 16.93 -4.99
CA GLU A 316 -4.74 18.27 -5.49
C GLU A 316 -3.26 18.62 -5.24
N PHE A 317 -2.74 18.33 -4.05
CA PHE A 317 -1.33 18.55 -3.72
C PHE A 317 -0.37 17.81 -4.67
N TRP A 318 -0.76 16.61 -5.12
CA TRP A 318 0.00 15.81 -6.10
C TRP A 318 -0.36 16.12 -7.57
N GLY A 319 -1.19 17.14 -7.83
CA GLY A 319 -1.55 17.59 -9.17
C GLY A 319 -2.66 16.81 -9.85
N TRP A 320 -3.36 15.93 -9.13
CA TRP A 320 -4.51 15.19 -9.65
C TRP A 320 -5.77 16.05 -9.60
N GLY A 321 -6.44 16.20 -10.73
CA GLY A 321 -7.62 17.05 -10.90
C GLY A 321 -8.94 16.34 -10.66
N LEU A 322 -9.01 15.47 -9.63
CA LEU A 322 -10.24 14.76 -9.26
C LEU A 322 -11.22 15.64 -8.50
#